data_AF-A0A951NML2-F1
#
_entry.id   AF-A0A951NML2-F1
#
_cell.length_a   1.000
_cell.length_b   1.000
_cell.length_c   1.000
_cell.angle_alpha   90.00
_cell.angle_beta   90.00
_cell.angle_gamma   90.00
#
_symmetry.space_group_name_H-M   'P 1'
#
loop_
_entity.id
_entity.type
_entity.pdbx_description
1 polymer ?
#
loop_
_entity_poly.entity_id
_entity_poly.type
_entity_poly.pdbx_seq_one_letter_code
_entity_poly.pdbx_strand_id
1 'polypeptide(L)'
;MVVCGSVAVDRRGGRIGKGGGFSDLEFALLAEAGLMDDDTVIVTTVHPLQVLDEHLPETRHDFRVDRIVTPDEVIRCRRRRRPPGSLWDDLDEDKVAAVPALRARRGR
;
A
#
# COMPACT_ATOMS: atom_id res chain seq x y z
N MET A 1 -11.21 7.83 1.79
CA MET A 1 -9.97 8.14 1.03
C MET A 1 -8.79 7.90 1.96
N VAL A 2 -7.69 7.35 1.43
CA VAL A 2 -6.43 7.12 2.14
C VAL A 2 -5.30 7.87 1.44
N VAL A 3 -4.45 8.54 2.23
CA VAL A 3 -3.21 9.15 1.74
C VAL A 3 -2.05 8.38 2.35
N CYS A 4 -1.19 7.81 1.52
CA CYS A 4 -0.02 7.03 1.96
C CYS A 4 1.28 7.63 1.44
N GLY A 5 2.33 7.53 2.24
CA GLY A 5 3.69 7.93 1.82
C GLY A 5 4.31 6.94 0.84
N SER A 6 5.21 7.43 -0.01
CA SER A 6 5.99 6.60 -0.95
C SER A 6 7.39 7.20 -1.15
N VAL A 7 8.38 6.33 -1.31
CA VAL A 7 9.76 6.68 -1.66
C VAL A 7 9.90 6.85 -3.17
N ALA A 8 9.25 5.98 -3.94
CA ALA A 8 9.16 6.07 -5.40
C ALA A 8 7.81 5.50 -5.85
N VAL A 9 7.36 5.91 -7.03
CA VAL A 9 6.13 5.42 -7.67
C VAL A 9 6.34 5.27 -9.17
N ASP A 10 5.57 4.40 -9.81
CA ASP A 10 5.48 4.35 -11.27
C ASP A 10 4.14 4.92 -11.75
N ARG A 11 4.06 5.32 -13.01
CA ARG A 11 2.83 5.91 -13.58
C ARG A 11 1.64 4.95 -13.64
N ARG A 12 1.82 3.66 -13.28
CA ARG A 12 0.77 2.63 -13.20
C ARG A 12 0.24 2.46 -11.78
N GLY A 13 0.75 3.22 -10.81
CA GLY A 13 0.34 3.21 -9.41
C GLY A 13 1.15 2.26 -8.54
N GLY A 14 2.18 1.60 -9.08
CA GLY A 14 3.16 0.86 -8.28
C GLY A 14 3.88 1.83 -7.34
N ARG A 15 4.28 1.36 -6.16
CA ARG A 15 4.93 2.19 -5.16
C ARG A 15 6.01 1.42 -4.40
N ILE A 16 7.06 2.11 -4.00
CA ILE A 16 8.06 1.64 -3.05
C ILE A 16 7.89 2.42 -1.76
N GLY A 17 7.64 1.70 -0.65
CA GLY A 17 7.67 2.29 0.69
C GLY A 17 9.09 2.33 1.27
N LYS A 18 9.22 2.70 2.54
CA LYS A 18 10.51 2.68 3.26
C LYS A 18 11.08 1.28 3.55
N GLY A 19 10.45 0.21 3.04
CA GLY A 19 10.86 -1.18 3.27
C GLY A 19 10.29 -1.87 4.51
N GLY A 20 9.52 -1.16 5.36
CA GLY A 20 8.97 -1.75 6.59
C GLY A 20 7.66 -2.53 6.43
N GLY A 21 7.03 -2.57 5.24
CA GLY A 21 5.76 -3.27 4.98
C GLY A 21 4.55 -2.79 5.79
N PHE A 22 4.64 -1.68 6.53
CA PHE A 22 3.58 -1.23 7.43
C PHE A 22 2.35 -0.71 6.68
N SER A 23 2.53 0.07 5.61
CA SER A 23 1.38 0.60 4.87
C SER A 23 0.56 -0.50 4.18
N ASP A 24 1.23 -1.54 3.68
CA ASP A 24 0.56 -2.70 3.07
C ASP A 24 -0.22 -3.50 4.13
N LEU A 25 0.35 -3.62 5.33
CA LEU A 25 -0.31 -4.22 6.48
C LEU A 25 -1.52 -3.40 6.98
N GLU A 26 -1.37 -2.08 7.09
CA GLU A 26 -2.46 -1.18 7.48
C GLU A 26 -3.60 -1.24 6.48
N PHE A 27 -3.27 -1.25 5.18
CA PHE A 27 -4.25 -1.42 4.10
C PHE A 27 -5.05 -2.71 4.28
N ALA A 28 -4.35 -3.84 4.47
CA ALA A 28 -4.97 -5.14 4.67
C ALA A 28 -5.89 -5.18 5.90
N LEU A 29 -5.41 -4.67 7.05
CA LEU A 29 -6.18 -4.66 8.29
C LEU A 29 -7.44 -3.78 8.21
N LEU A 30 -7.35 -2.64 7.52
CA LEU A 30 -8.49 -1.75 7.33
C LEU A 30 -9.53 -2.33 6.35
N ALA A 31 -9.07 -3.00 5.29
CA ALA A 31 -9.95 -3.71 4.36
C ALA A 31 -10.68 -4.87 5.06
N GLU A 32 -9.97 -5.70 5.84
CA GLU A 32 -10.57 -6.78 6.64
C GLU A 32 -11.59 -6.28 7.66
N ALA A 33 -11.35 -5.10 8.24
CA ALA A 33 -12.27 -4.48 9.19
C ALA A 33 -13.50 -3.85 8.52
N GLY A 34 -13.60 -3.89 7.18
CA GLY A 34 -14.68 -3.23 6.42
C GLY A 34 -14.63 -1.71 6.48
N LEU A 35 -13.49 -1.14 6.88
CA LEU A 35 -13.26 0.32 6.94
C LEU A 35 -12.74 0.87 5.61
N MET A 36 -12.38 -0.02 4.69
CA MET A 36 -11.98 0.28 3.32
C MET A 36 -12.61 -0.73 2.37
N ASP A 37 -13.02 -0.25 1.22
CA ASP A 37 -13.64 -1.00 0.12
C ASP A 37 -13.04 -0.57 -1.22
N ASP A 38 -13.50 -1.18 -2.32
CA ASP A 38 -13.03 -0.87 -3.68
C ASP A 38 -13.28 0.57 -4.12
N ASP A 39 -14.22 1.28 -3.49
CA ASP A 39 -14.51 2.69 -3.77
C ASP A 39 -13.58 3.65 -3.02
N THR A 40 -12.88 3.15 -1.99
CA THR A 40 -11.91 3.94 -1.24
C THR A 40 -10.72 4.35 -2.11
N VAL A 41 -10.64 5.64 -2.48
CA VAL A 41 -9.53 6.21 -3.26
C VAL A 41 -8.24 6.22 -2.45
N ILE A 42 -7.16 5.69 -3.02
CA ILE A 42 -5.81 5.68 -2.47
C ILE A 42 -4.93 6.69 -3.21
N VAL A 43 -4.29 7.59 -2.47
CA VAL A 43 -3.51 8.70 -3.01
C VAL A 43 -2.12 8.72 -2.39
N THR A 44 -1.13 9.12 -3.17
CA THR A 44 0.21 9.46 -2.67
C THR A 44 0.63 10.83 -3.19
N THR A 45 1.45 11.51 -2.39
CA THR A 45 2.11 12.77 -2.77
C THR A 45 3.61 12.53 -2.85
N VAL A 46 4.22 12.89 -3.97
CA VAL A 46 5.66 12.70 -4.20
C VAL A 46 6.26 13.88 -4.98
N HIS A 47 7.56 14.04 -4.90
CA HIS A 47 8.30 14.93 -5.79
C HIS A 47 8.37 14.34 -7.22
N PRO A 48 8.42 15.15 -8.30
CA PRO A 48 8.50 14.63 -9.67
C PRO A 48 9.65 13.62 -9.90
N LEU A 49 10.80 13.82 -9.25
CA LEU A 49 11.95 12.89 -9.30
C LEU A 49 11.67 11.48 -8.74
N GLN A 50 10.61 11.33 -7.94
CA GLN A 50 10.21 10.04 -7.38
C GLN A 50 9.21 9.31 -8.28
N VAL A 51 8.81 9.90 -9.40
CA VAL A 51 7.96 9.28 -10.41
C VAL A 51 8.86 8.65 -11.48
N LEU A 52 8.90 7.33 -11.50
CA LEU A 52 9.74 6.55 -12.41
C LEU A 52 8.95 6.07 -13.63
N ASP A 53 9.64 5.94 -14.76
CA ASP A 53 9.04 5.44 -16.00
C ASP A 53 9.10 3.91 -16.07
N GLU A 54 10.07 3.29 -15.41
CA GLU A 54 10.18 1.86 -15.24
C GLU A 54 9.11 1.28 -14.31
N HIS A 55 8.84 -0.01 -14.50
CA HIS A 55 7.93 -0.72 -13.62
C HIS A 55 8.61 -1.07 -12.30
N LEU A 56 7.99 -0.69 -11.19
CA LEU A 56 8.47 -1.03 -9.86
C LEU A 56 8.19 -2.50 -9.52
N PRO A 57 9.11 -3.18 -8.81
CA PRO A 57 8.85 -4.52 -8.32
C PRO A 57 7.70 -4.53 -7.31
N GLU A 58 6.84 -5.53 -7.38
CA GLU A 58 5.69 -5.72 -6.50
C GLU A 58 5.64 -7.17 -6.00
N THR A 59 5.20 -7.34 -4.77
CA THR A 59 4.92 -8.61 -4.09
C THR A 59 3.42 -8.78 -3.88
N ARG A 60 2.98 -9.97 -3.45
CA ARG A 60 1.55 -10.33 -3.32
C ARG A 60 0.75 -9.45 -2.36
N HIS A 61 1.37 -8.92 -1.31
CA HIS A 61 0.72 -8.06 -0.34
C HIS A 61 0.68 -6.58 -0.75
N ASP A 62 1.42 -6.16 -1.77
CA ASP A 62 1.44 -4.75 -2.16
C ASP A 62 0.11 -4.31 -2.77
N PHE A 63 -0.29 -3.07 -2.47
CA PHE A 63 -1.38 -2.37 -3.15
C PHE A 63 -0.84 -1.25 -4.05
N ARG A 64 -1.62 -0.90 -5.06
CA ARG A 64 -1.34 0.24 -5.95
C ARG A 64 -2.15 1.46 -5.55
N VAL A 65 -1.58 2.64 -5.76
CA VAL A 65 -2.30 3.91 -5.59
C VAL A 65 -3.20 4.19 -6.79
N ASP A 66 -4.33 4.86 -6.56
CA ASP A 66 -5.23 5.31 -7.61
C ASP A 66 -4.77 6.65 -8.21
N ARG A 67 -4.13 7.49 -7.40
CA ARG A 67 -3.65 8.83 -7.79
C ARG A 67 -2.25 9.09 -7.26
N ILE A 68 -1.41 9.67 -8.12
CA ILE A 68 -0.10 10.21 -7.75
C ILE A 68 -0.19 11.72 -7.94
N VAL A 69 0.11 12.46 -6.87
CA VAL A 69 0.09 13.92 -6.88
C VAL A 69 1.52 14.43 -6.75
N THR A 70 1.94 15.23 -7.71
CA THR A 70 3.16 16.03 -7.64
C THR A 70 2.78 17.52 -7.52
N PRO A 71 3.74 18.44 -7.29
CA PRO A 71 3.46 19.86 -7.35
C PRO A 71 2.91 20.33 -8.72
N ASP A 72 3.25 19.62 -9.79
CA ASP A 72 2.98 20.05 -11.17
C ASP A 72 1.81 19.31 -11.84
N GLU A 73 1.48 18.10 -11.39
CA GLU A 73 0.42 17.29 -12.01
C GLU A 73 -0.26 16.30 -11.06
N VAL A 74 -1.43 15.81 -11.49
CA VAL A 74 -2.14 14.69 -10.88
C VAL A 74 -2.26 13.56 -11.89
N ILE A 75 -1.52 12.48 -11.64
CA ILE A 75 -1.52 11.28 -12.50
C ILE A 75 -2.63 10.33 -12.02
N ARG A 76 -3.53 9.95 -12.94
CA ARG A 76 -4.58 8.95 -12.68
C ARG A 76 -4.13 7.57 -13.09
N CYS A 77 -3.94 6.69 -12.12
CA CYS A 77 -3.50 5.31 -12.36
C CYS A 77 -4.70 4.44 -12.79
N ARG A 78 -4.56 3.75 -13.92
CA ARG A 78 -5.65 2.91 -14.49
C ARG A 78 -5.74 1.52 -13.85
N ARG A 79 -4.62 1.00 -13.34
CA ARG A 79 -4.54 -0.37 -12.81
C ARG A 79 -4.69 -0.35 -11.30
N ARG A 80 -5.80 -0.89 -10.83
CA ARG A 80 -6.02 -1.14 -9.40
C ARG A 80 -5.41 -2.49 -9.03
N ARG A 81 -4.80 -2.54 -7.85
CA ARG A 81 -4.37 -3.79 -7.23
C ARG A 81 -4.51 -3.62 -5.73
N ARG A 82 -5.25 -4.53 -5.11
CA ARG A 82 -5.57 -4.53 -3.68
C ARG A 82 -5.42 -5.96 -3.19
N PRO A 83 -4.58 -6.23 -2.16
CA PRO A 83 -4.51 -7.55 -1.56
C PRO A 83 -5.88 -7.91 -0.94
N PRO A 84 -6.24 -9.21 -0.88
CA PRO A 84 -7.52 -9.65 -0.32
C PRO A 84 -7.60 -9.49 1.21
N GLY A 85 -6.48 -9.15 1.85
CA GLY A 85 -6.32 -9.08 3.30
C GLY A 85 -4.88 -9.35 3.69
N SER A 86 -4.67 -9.67 4.96
CA SER A 86 -3.38 -9.95 5.58
C SER A 86 -2.90 -11.32 5.11
N LEU A 87 -1.77 -11.35 4.40
CA LEU A 87 -1.13 -12.59 3.98
C LEU A 87 -0.27 -13.13 5.13
N TRP A 88 -0.86 -13.95 5.99
CA TRP A 88 -0.19 -14.47 7.19
C TRP A 88 1.07 -15.28 6.90
N ASP A 89 1.12 -15.97 5.76
CA ASP A 89 2.32 -16.70 5.31
C ASP A 89 3.51 -15.79 4.98
N ASP A 90 3.26 -14.50 4.72
CA ASP A 90 4.29 -13.50 4.43
C ASP A 90 4.73 -12.73 5.71
N LEU A 91 4.20 -13.06 6.90
CA LEU A 91 4.49 -12.38 8.17
C LEU A 91 5.40 -13.22 9.08
N ASP A 92 6.57 -12.66 9.43
CA ASP A 92 7.44 -13.25 10.44
C ASP A 92 6.92 -13.01 11.89
N GLU A 93 7.44 -13.79 12.84
CA GLU A 93 7.00 -13.73 14.23
C GLU A 93 7.32 -12.38 14.89
N ASP A 94 8.45 -11.76 14.54
CA ASP A 94 8.87 -10.47 15.07
C ASP A 94 7.90 -9.37 14.65
N LYS A 95 7.45 -9.40 13.40
CA LYS A 95 6.46 -8.47 12.85
C LYS A 95 5.12 -8.64 13.53
N VAL A 96 4.68 -9.88 13.72
CA VAL A 96 3.45 -10.16 14.47
C VAL A 96 3.58 -9.64 15.91
N ALA A 97 4.71 -9.87 16.58
CA ALA A 97 4.95 -9.40 17.95
C ALA A 97 5.03 -7.87 18.07
N ALA A 98 5.50 -7.18 17.02
CA ALA A 98 5.64 -5.72 16.98
C ALA A 98 4.32 -4.98 16.71
N VAL A 99 3.32 -5.64 16.12
CA VAL A 99 2.04 -5.01 15.73
C VAL A 99 0.90 -5.54 16.60
N PRO A 100 0.39 -4.76 17.57
CA PRO A 100 -0.67 -5.22 18.48
C PRO A 100 -1.92 -5.76 17.78
N ALA A 101 -2.30 -5.14 16.66
CA ALA A 101 -3.44 -5.56 15.85
C ALA A 101 -3.26 -6.97 15.27
N LEU A 102 -2.03 -7.37 14.92
CA LEU A 102 -1.74 -8.73 14.47
C LEU A 102 -1.73 -9.72 15.63
N ARG A 103 -1.09 -9.37 16.75
CA ARG A 103 -1.08 -10.23 17.96
C ARG A 103 -2.48 -10.62 18.40
N ALA A 104 -3.41 -9.67 18.41
CA ALA A 104 -4.78 -9.88 18.84
C ALA A 104 -5.58 -10.82 17.89
N ARG A 105 -5.10 -11.02 16.66
CA ARG A 105 -5.73 -11.85 15.62
C ARG A 105 -5.06 -13.21 15.44
N ARG A 106 -3.88 -13.44 16.05
CA ARG A 106 -3.15 -14.71 15.92
C ARG A 106 -4.00 -15.86 16.45
N GLY A 107 -4.30 -16.85 15.59
CA GLY A 107 -5.05 -18.06 15.97
C GLY A 107 -6.58 -17.94 15.95
N ARG A 108 -7.13 -16.86 15.37
CA ARG A 108 -8.53 -16.80 14.94
C ARG A 108 -8.64 -17.26 13.48
#